data_AF-A0A3M1Q7L6-F1
#
_entry.id   AF-A0A3M1Q7L6-F1
#
_cell.length_a   1.000
_cell.length_b   1.000
_cell.length_c   1.000
_cell.angle_alpha   90.00
_cell.angle_beta   90.00
_cell.angle_gamma   90.00
#
_symmetry.space_group_name_H-M   'P 1'
#
loop_
_entity.id
_entity.type
_entity.pdbx_description
1 polymer ?
#
loop_
_entity_poly.entity_id
_entity_poly.type
_entity_poly.pdbx_seq_one_letter_code
_entity_poly.pdbx_strand_id
1 'polypeptide(L)'
;ARLFSEYNFDALSGKDPRIHMIRGDGRNHLSLTEQTYDVIISEPSHPWMAGVSNLFTKEFFELCDARLREGGLCLVWLHGYGISVDDFRLVMRTIADVFPYVSVWELNPDDFAVVAGRAAPKIPIEEVRRRFQEVRVREDLYRVGLAYLPRILGRYYTDGDALRAWAGSGPIHRDEHPTLEFTTPRALYINRAVELSSALLACGGSPFGELIAAPPDAPERVAVDRVREARAKRQEAERLRERQAPWTRWLPVALDGYDLDPGNMDLFLLIRDGIPEATADAKRTPTPFEAQIIQRLERLRQPSLLPPTGAPLSALAAHLRVLAEQALSRGFWPVAISYLAEAHELSPEDRRITIDLAFAFFEDSNPEAALRVLRDALSDGTLSADDL
;
A
#
# COMPACT_ATOMS: atom_id res chain seq x y z
N ALA A 1 6.60 -22.25 -10.25
CA ALA A 1 7.27 -22.24 -8.93
C ALA A 1 8.79 -22.24 -9.02
N ARG A 2 9.45 -23.29 -9.53
CA ARG A 2 10.93 -23.32 -9.66
C ARG A 2 11.51 -22.16 -10.49
N LEU A 3 10.79 -21.73 -11.53
CA LEU A 3 11.16 -20.57 -12.36
C LEU A 3 11.06 -19.22 -11.62
N PHE A 4 10.50 -19.20 -10.41
CA PHE A 4 10.30 -18.00 -9.59
C PHE A 4 10.95 -18.14 -8.20
N SER A 5 11.92 -19.05 -8.03
CA SER A 5 12.58 -19.29 -6.74
C SER A 5 13.26 -18.03 -6.18
N GLU A 6 13.76 -17.16 -7.07
CA GLU A 6 14.34 -15.85 -6.77
C GLU A 6 13.32 -14.79 -6.35
N TYR A 7 12.02 -15.11 -6.35
CA TYR A 7 10.94 -14.18 -6.02
C TYR A 7 10.05 -14.68 -4.87
N ASN A 8 10.03 -15.99 -4.61
CA ASN A 8 9.16 -16.61 -3.61
C ASN A 8 9.92 -17.35 -2.50
N PHE A 9 11.18 -16.99 -2.27
CA PHE A 9 12.04 -17.61 -1.25
C PHE A 9 12.21 -19.13 -1.41
N ASP A 10 12.16 -19.62 -2.65
CA ASP A 10 12.21 -21.05 -2.94
C ASP A 10 11.14 -21.85 -2.15
N ALA A 11 9.97 -21.24 -1.89
CA ALA A 11 8.94 -21.73 -0.95
C ALA A 11 8.49 -23.18 -1.20
N LEU A 12 8.50 -23.63 -2.47
CA LEU A 12 8.06 -24.98 -2.84
C LEU A 12 9.20 -25.99 -3.01
N SER A 13 10.42 -25.67 -2.55
CA SER A 13 11.56 -26.59 -2.59
C SER A 13 11.50 -27.71 -1.56
N GLY A 14 10.68 -27.56 -0.52
CA GLY A 14 10.66 -28.44 0.65
C GLY A 14 11.79 -28.21 1.65
N LYS A 15 12.59 -27.14 1.47
CA LYS A 15 13.66 -26.76 2.42
C LYS A 15 13.15 -26.07 3.67
N ASP A 16 12.05 -25.32 3.56
CA ASP A 16 11.42 -24.67 4.71
C ASP A 16 10.39 -25.61 5.34
N PRO A 17 10.65 -26.16 6.53
CA PRO A 17 9.74 -27.11 7.17
C PRO A 17 8.42 -26.46 7.62
N ARG A 18 8.32 -25.13 7.60
CA ARG A 18 7.09 -24.39 7.94
C ARG A 18 6.06 -24.40 6.80
N ILE A 19 6.49 -24.71 5.58
CA ILE A 19 5.64 -24.67 4.38
C ILE A 19 5.12 -26.07 4.06
N HIS A 20 3.81 -26.23 4.15
CA HIS A 20 3.13 -27.47 3.81
C HIS A 20 2.18 -27.25 2.62
N MET A 21 2.59 -27.70 1.43
CA MET A 21 1.76 -27.58 0.23
C MET A 21 0.72 -28.71 0.17
N ILE A 22 -0.55 -28.33 0.25
CA ILE A 22 -1.69 -29.25 0.06
C ILE A 22 -2.23 -29.01 -1.35
N ARG A 23 -2.24 -30.05 -2.18
CA ARG A 23 -2.80 -29.98 -3.54
C ARG A 23 -4.26 -30.40 -3.50
N GLY A 24 -5.16 -29.45 -3.67
CA GLY A 24 -6.60 -29.69 -3.69
C GLY A 24 -7.38 -28.39 -3.76
N ASP A 25 -8.70 -28.50 -3.74
CA ASP A 25 -9.58 -27.36 -3.59
C ASP A 25 -9.56 -26.86 -2.14
N GLY A 26 -9.32 -25.55 -1.95
CA GLY A 26 -9.15 -24.94 -0.63
C GLY A 26 -10.42 -25.03 0.23
N ARG A 27 -11.60 -24.92 -0.40
CA ARG A 27 -12.88 -25.05 0.28
C ARG A 27 -13.15 -26.49 0.72
N ASN A 28 -12.78 -27.49 -0.09
CA ASN A 28 -12.83 -28.90 0.28
C ASN A 28 -11.88 -29.20 1.46
N HIS A 29 -10.66 -28.64 1.45
CA HIS A 29 -9.74 -28.77 2.58
C HIS A 29 -10.36 -28.21 3.86
N LEU A 30 -10.90 -26.98 3.82
CA LEU A 30 -11.58 -26.37 4.96
C LEU A 30 -12.86 -27.10 5.38
N SER A 31 -13.50 -27.88 4.50
CA SER A 31 -14.67 -28.69 4.87
C SER A 31 -14.27 -29.97 5.60
N LEU A 32 -13.11 -30.54 5.28
CA LEU A 32 -12.70 -31.88 5.71
C LEU A 32 -11.65 -31.91 6.82
N THR A 33 -10.83 -30.86 6.97
CA THR A 33 -9.81 -30.85 8.03
C THR A 33 -10.44 -30.73 9.42
N GLU A 34 -9.70 -30.93 10.50
CA GLU A 34 -10.09 -30.49 11.85
C GLU A 34 -9.13 -29.40 12.36
N GLN A 35 -8.13 -29.06 11.55
CA GLN A 35 -7.14 -28.04 11.89
C GLN A 35 -7.79 -26.66 11.94
N THR A 36 -7.38 -25.88 12.95
CA THR A 36 -7.72 -24.47 13.10
C THR A 36 -6.50 -23.59 12.86
N TYR A 37 -6.74 -22.36 12.43
CA TYR A 37 -5.72 -21.42 11.99
C TYR A 37 -5.87 -20.07 12.70
N ASP A 38 -4.75 -19.38 12.95
CA ASP A 38 -4.77 -17.99 13.43
C ASP A 38 -5.15 -17.03 12.30
N VAL A 39 -4.74 -17.33 11.07
CA VAL A 39 -5.05 -16.55 9.88
C VAL A 39 -5.41 -17.50 8.74
N ILE A 40 -6.50 -17.21 8.04
CA ILE A 40 -6.86 -17.84 6.77
C ILE A 40 -6.77 -16.77 5.69
N ILE A 41 -5.96 -16.98 4.66
CA ILE A 41 -5.85 -16.07 3.52
C ILE A 41 -6.44 -16.76 2.29
N SER A 42 -7.53 -16.21 1.76
CA SER A 42 -8.19 -16.64 0.53
C SER A 42 -7.80 -15.69 -0.60
N GLU A 43 -6.91 -16.17 -1.48
CA GLU A 43 -6.55 -15.50 -2.74
C GLU A 43 -7.06 -16.36 -3.91
N PRO A 44 -8.38 -16.41 -4.14
CA PRO A 44 -8.92 -17.08 -5.31
C PRO A 44 -8.59 -16.28 -6.56
N SER A 45 -8.78 -16.89 -7.73
CA SER A 45 -8.70 -16.13 -8.97
C SER A 45 -9.97 -15.28 -9.19
N HIS A 46 -10.21 -14.81 -10.41
CA HIS A 46 -11.29 -13.86 -10.67
C HIS A 46 -12.69 -14.50 -10.53
N PRO A 47 -13.67 -13.83 -9.89
CA PRO A 47 -15.01 -14.38 -9.64
C PRO A 47 -15.84 -14.74 -10.88
N TRP A 48 -15.54 -14.16 -12.05
CA TRP A 48 -16.21 -14.50 -13.31
C TRP A 48 -15.76 -15.85 -13.87
N MET A 49 -14.72 -16.45 -13.32
CA MET A 49 -14.32 -17.80 -13.69
C MET A 49 -15.21 -18.84 -13.01
N ALA A 50 -15.59 -19.85 -13.78
CA ALA A 50 -16.46 -20.92 -13.30
C ALA A 50 -15.95 -21.53 -11.99
N GLY A 51 -16.85 -21.64 -10.99
CA GLY A 51 -16.56 -22.21 -9.68
C GLY A 51 -15.85 -21.29 -8.68
N VAL A 52 -15.33 -20.13 -9.10
CA VAL A 52 -14.60 -19.22 -8.20
C VAL A 52 -15.55 -18.40 -7.33
N SER A 53 -16.74 -18.06 -7.85
CA SER A 53 -17.82 -17.41 -7.10
C SER A 53 -18.20 -18.15 -5.80
N ASN A 54 -17.95 -19.46 -5.73
CA ASN A 54 -18.20 -20.30 -4.55
C ASN A 54 -17.25 -20.02 -3.37
N LEU A 55 -16.17 -19.26 -3.59
CA LEU A 55 -15.24 -18.79 -2.56
C LEU A 55 -15.62 -17.40 -2.02
N PHE A 56 -16.82 -16.93 -2.36
CA PHE A 56 -17.40 -15.67 -1.87
C PHE A 56 -18.80 -15.85 -1.26
N THR A 57 -19.24 -17.10 -1.05
CA THR A 57 -20.57 -17.41 -0.50
C THR A 57 -20.58 -17.31 1.02
N LYS A 58 -21.77 -17.11 1.58
CA LYS A 58 -21.97 -17.17 3.03
C LYS A 58 -21.42 -18.48 3.60
N GLU A 59 -21.75 -19.60 2.96
CA GLU A 59 -21.37 -20.94 3.41
C GLU A 59 -19.84 -21.13 3.39
N PHE A 60 -19.13 -20.53 2.43
CA PHE A 60 -17.67 -20.50 2.43
C PHE A 60 -17.11 -19.68 3.61
N PHE A 61 -17.66 -18.50 3.89
CA PHE A 61 -17.21 -17.69 5.01
C PHE A 61 -17.53 -18.32 6.37
N GLU A 62 -18.65 -19.04 6.50
CA GLU A 62 -18.96 -19.85 7.68
C GLU A 62 -17.95 -20.98 7.88
N LEU A 63 -17.50 -21.62 6.79
CA LEU A 63 -16.40 -22.60 6.85
C LEU A 63 -15.09 -21.94 7.30
N CYS A 64 -14.77 -20.75 6.79
CA CYS A 64 -13.62 -19.99 7.28
C CYS A 64 -13.72 -19.71 8.78
N ASP A 65 -14.84 -19.14 9.25
CA ASP A 65 -15.06 -18.84 10.68
C ASP A 65 -14.88 -20.10 11.55
N ALA A 66 -15.51 -21.21 11.15
CA ALA A 66 -15.44 -22.48 11.88
C ALA A 66 -14.00 -23.02 12.03
N ARG A 67 -13.07 -22.61 11.15
CA ARG A 67 -11.65 -23.02 11.19
C ARG A 67 -10.71 -21.94 11.70
N LEU A 68 -11.22 -20.81 12.17
CA LEU A 68 -10.42 -19.80 12.88
C LEU A 68 -10.35 -20.10 14.37
N ARG A 69 -9.14 -19.98 14.93
CA ARG A 69 -8.93 -19.94 16.38
C ARG A 69 -9.56 -18.69 16.99
N GLU A 70 -9.64 -18.65 18.32
CA GLU A 70 -10.01 -17.44 19.04
C GLU A 70 -9.04 -16.29 18.68
N GLY A 71 -9.59 -15.13 18.35
CA GLY A 71 -8.81 -13.99 17.83
C GLY A 71 -8.30 -14.13 16.40
N GLY A 72 -8.65 -15.22 15.70
CA GLY A 72 -8.22 -15.45 14.32
C GLY A 72 -8.90 -14.54 13.30
N LEU A 73 -8.24 -14.33 12.16
CA LEU A 73 -8.71 -13.46 11.08
C LEU A 73 -8.78 -14.19 9.73
N CYS A 74 -9.82 -13.91 8.96
CA CYS A 74 -9.92 -14.28 7.55
C CYS A 74 -9.56 -13.06 6.69
N LEU A 75 -8.65 -13.22 5.73
CA LEU A 75 -8.36 -12.24 4.70
C LEU A 75 -8.83 -12.79 3.36
N VAL A 76 -9.57 -11.99 2.61
CA VAL A 76 -10.04 -12.34 1.26
C VAL A 76 -9.53 -11.29 0.29
N TRP A 77 -8.84 -11.72 -0.76
CA TRP A 77 -8.53 -10.85 -1.89
C TRP A 77 -9.77 -10.63 -2.75
N LEU A 78 -10.02 -9.38 -3.13
CA LEU A 78 -11.09 -8.99 -4.03
C LEU A 78 -10.63 -7.87 -4.95
N HIS A 79 -10.55 -8.13 -6.25
CA HIS A 79 -10.39 -7.10 -7.28
C HIS A 79 -11.59 -6.12 -7.35
N GLY A 80 -11.33 -4.89 -7.78
CA GLY A 80 -12.30 -3.83 -8.10
C GLY A 80 -12.42 -3.52 -9.59
N TYR A 81 -11.57 -4.12 -10.44
CA TYR A 81 -11.71 -4.09 -11.90
C TYR A 81 -12.62 -5.23 -12.39
N GLY A 82 -13.37 -5.03 -13.46
CA GLY A 82 -14.24 -6.09 -14.03
C GLY A 82 -15.38 -6.55 -13.11
N ILE A 83 -15.68 -5.78 -12.07
CA ILE A 83 -16.76 -6.01 -11.10
C ILE A 83 -17.60 -4.74 -10.97
N SER A 84 -18.92 -4.90 -10.78
CA SER A 84 -19.79 -3.76 -10.51
C SER A 84 -19.71 -3.32 -9.05
N VAL A 85 -20.06 -2.06 -8.76
CA VAL A 85 -20.16 -1.58 -7.37
C VAL A 85 -21.18 -2.42 -6.58
N ASP A 86 -22.26 -2.86 -7.22
CA ASP A 86 -23.31 -3.68 -6.56
C ASP A 86 -22.84 -5.10 -6.25
N ASP A 87 -22.01 -5.71 -7.11
CA ASP A 87 -21.37 -6.99 -6.84
C ASP A 87 -20.34 -6.88 -5.70
N PHE A 88 -19.57 -5.78 -5.65
CA PHE A 88 -18.66 -5.54 -4.53
C PHE A 88 -19.45 -5.38 -3.21
N ARG A 89 -20.54 -4.62 -3.23
CA ARG A 89 -21.45 -4.51 -2.08
C ARG A 89 -22.06 -5.85 -1.68
N LEU A 90 -22.41 -6.70 -2.64
CA LEU A 90 -22.89 -8.07 -2.38
C LEU A 90 -21.85 -8.89 -1.61
N VAL A 91 -20.58 -8.85 -2.00
CA VAL A 91 -19.51 -9.52 -1.25
C VAL A 91 -19.39 -8.94 0.16
N MET A 92 -19.40 -7.60 0.31
CA MET A 92 -19.29 -6.96 1.63
C MET A 92 -20.44 -7.35 2.56
N ARG A 93 -21.68 -7.36 2.06
CA ARG A 93 -22.85 -7.83 2.84
C ARG A 93 -22.69 -9.29 3.24
N THR A 94 -22.22 -10.13 2.33
CA THR A 94 -22.09 -11.58 2.56
C THR A 94 -21.04 -11.89 3.61
N ILE A 95 -19.89 -11.22 3.60
CA ILE A 95 -18.85 -11.36 4.63
C ILE A 95 -19.37 -10.81 5.98
N ALA A 96 -20.03 -9.65 5.97
CA ALA A 96 -20.54 -9.01 7.19
C ALA A 96 -21.73 -9.76 7.83
N ASP A 97 -22.41 -10.64 7.09
CA ASP A 97 -23.47 -11.52 7.61
C ASP A 97 -22.90 -12.69 8.44
N VAL A 98 -21.61 -13.02 8.26
CA VAL A 98 -20.90 -14.07 9.00
C VAL A 98 -20.01 -13.48 10.07
N PHE A 99 -19.23 -12.44 9.72
CA PHE A 99 -18.24 -11.84 10.61
C PHE A 99 -18.72 -10.49 11.17
N PRO A 100 -18.78 -10.32 12.50
CA PRO A 100 -19.13 -9.04 13.13
C PRO A 100 -18.17 -7.89 12.79
N TYR A 101 -16.89 -8.19 12.60
CA TYR A 101 -15.87 -7.22 12.22
C TYR A 101 -15.38 -7.49 10.79
N VAL A 102 -15.45 -6.47 9.94
CA VAL A 102 -14.96 -6.49 8.55
C VAL A 102 -14.32 -5.14 8.25
N SER A 103 -13.11 -5.15 7.69
CA SER A 103 -12.37 -3.97 7.24
C SER A 103 -11.85 -4.14 5.81
N VAL A 104 -11.77 -3.05 5.07
CA VAL A 104 -11.34 -3.04 3.66
C VAL A 104 -10.05 -2.22 3.53
N TRP A 105 -9.09 -2.79 2.80
CA TRP A 105 -7.77 -2.23 2.57
C TRP A 105 -7.41 -2.29 1.10
N GLU A 106 -6.63 -1.33 0.61
CA GLU A 106 -5.99 -1.39 -0.69
C GLU A 106 -4.72 -2.24 -0.62
N LEU A 107 -4.52 -3.19 -1.53
CA LEU A 107 -3.26 -3.90 -1.70
C LEU A 107 -2.42 -3.28 -2.81
N ASN A 108 -3.07 -3.01 -3.94
CA ASN A 108 -2.58 -2.28 -5.11
C ASN A 108 -3.74 -1.44 -5.65
N PRO A 109 -3.53 -0.51 -6.61
CA PRO A 109 -4.64 0.12 -7.32
C PRO A 109 -5.64 -0.95 -7.78
N ASP A 110 -6.89 -0.77 -7.38
CA ASP A 110 -8.03 -1.64 -7.72
C ASP A 110 -7.97 -3.08 -7.18
N ASP A 111 -7.04 -3.42 -6.28
CA ASP A 111 -7.02 -4.70 -5.55
C ASP A 111 -7.25 -4.46 -4.06
N PHE A 112 -8.19 -5.22 -3.47
CA PHE A 112 -8.59 -5.04 -2.09
C PHE A 112 -8.30 -6.27 -1.24
N ALA A 113 -7.86 -6.04 0.00
CA ALA A 113 -7.90 -7.03 1.06
C ALA A 113 -9.09 -6.74 1.97
N VAL A 114 -9.98 -7.72 2.10
CA VAL A 114 -11.09 -7.69 3.04
C VAL A 114 -10.70 -8.54 4.23
N VAL A 115 -10.48 -7.91 5.38
CA VAL A 115 -10.07 -8.56 6.62
C VAL A 115 -11.28 -8.67 7.54
N ALA A 116 -11.64 -9.89 7.91
CA ALA A 116 -12.82 -10.23 8.68
C ALA A 116 -12.49 -11.08 9.91
N GLY A 117 -13.26 -10.93 10.98
CA GLY A 117 -13.08 -11.68 12.22
C GLY A 117 -14.24 -11.51 13.19
N ARG A 118 -14.18 -12.26 14.30
CA ARG A 118 -15.21 -12.22 15.35
C ARG A 118 -15.23 -10.91 16.15
N ALA A 119 -14.09 -10.22 16.20
CA ALA A 119 -13.91 -8.92 16.83
C ALA A 119 -12.75 -8.17 16.18
N ALA A 120 -12.72 -6.84 16.35
CA ALA A 120 -11.58 -6.04 15.93
C ALA A 120 -10.32 -6.38 16.78
N PRO A 121 -9.12 -6.49 16.18
CA PRO A 121 -7.91 -6.87 16.90
C PRO A 121 -7.44 -5.89 17.99
N LYS A 122 -7.76 -4.59 17.86
CA LYS A 122 -7.39 -3.51 18.79
C LYS A 122 -5.91 -3.53 19.24
N ILE A 123 -5.00 -3.55 18.28
CA ILE A 123 -3.55 -3.68 18.51
C ILE A 123 -2.97 -2.33 18.95
N PRO A 124 -2.17 -2.26 20.04
CA PRO A 124 -1.45 -1.03 20.41
C PRO A 124 -0.49 -0.56 19.32
N ILE A 125 -0.44 0.74 19.03
CA ILE A 125 0.44 1.30 18.00
C ILE A 125 1.92 0.99 18.24
N GLU A 126 2.34 0.88 19.49
CA GLU A 126 3.70 0.48 19.89
C GLU A 126 4.05 -0.93 19.40
N GLU A 127 3.09 -1.86 19.48
CA GLU A 127 3.29 -3.24 19.01
C GLU A 127 3.31 -3.29 17.48
N VAL A 128 2.48 -2.49 16.81
CA VAL A 128 2.54 -2.34 15.34
C VAL A 128 3.91 -1.81 14.92
N ARG A 129 4.41 -0.78 15.61
CA ARG A 129 5.74 -0.20 15.37
C ARG A 129 6.83 -1.25 15.58
N ARG A 130 6.78 -1.99 16.69
CA ARG A 130 7.75 -3.05 17.00
C ARG A 130 7.79 -4.13 15.91
N ARG A 131 6.63 -4.62 15.46
CA ARG A 131 6.54 -5.63 14.38
C ARG A 131 7.01 -5.09 13.04
N PHE A 132 6.65 -3.84 12.72
CA PHE A 132 7.12 -3.17 11.52
C PHE A 132 8.65 -3.09 11.49
N GLN A 133 9.31 -2.92 12.64
CA GLN A 133 10.78 -2.83 12.73
C GLN A 133 11.51 -4.18 12.64
N GLU A 134 10.80 -5.31 12.55
CA GLU A 134 11.46 -6.60 12.35
C GLU A 134 12.14 -6.63 10.97
N VAL A 135 13.46 -6.89 10.94
CA VAL A 135 14.30 -6.73 9.73
C VAL A 135 13.71 -7.43 8.50
N ARG A 136 13.29 -8.69 8.64
CA ARG A 136 12.69 -9.45 7.52
C ARG A 136 11.37 -8.85 7.03
N VAL A 137 10.56 -8.32 7.94
CA VAL A 137 9.29 -7.66 7.63
C VAL A 137 9.56 -6.35 6.89
N ARG A 138 10.53 -5.54 7.36
CA ARG A 138 10.95 -4.31 6.68
C ARG A 138 11.46 -4.59 5.27
N GLU A 139 12.33 -5.59 5.10
CA GLU A 139 12.90 -5.96 3.80
C GLU A 139 11.80 -6.30 2.79
N ASP A 140 10.81 -7.10 3.19
CA ASP A 140 9.71 -7.50 2.31
C ASP A 140 8.74 -6.35 2.00
N LEU A 141 8.39 -5.54 3.01
CA LEU A 141 7.51 -4.39 2.82
C LEU A 141 8.15 -3.32 1.94
N TYR A 142 9.46 -3.10 2.08
CA TYR A 142 10.17 -2.16 1.22
C TYR A 142 10.15 -2.59 -0.25
N ARG A 143 10.31 -3.89 -0.53
CA ARG A 143 10.26 -4.43 -1.91
C ARG A 143 8.94 -4.13 -2.62
N VAL A 144 7.85 -4.07 -1.87
CA VAL A 144 6.51 -3.77 -2.40
C VAL A 144 6.13 -2.29 -2.22
N GLY A 145 7.10 -1.41 -1.96
CA GLY A 145 6.90 0.05 -1.87
C GLY A 145 6.27 0.54 -0.56
N LEU A 146 6.14 -0.34 0.44
CA LEU A 146 5.58 -0.05 1.78
C LEU A 146 6.70 0.30 2.78
N ALA A 147 7.58 1.21 2.38
CA ALA A 147 8.84 1.52 3.06
C ALA A 147 8.71 2.07 4.49
N TYR A 148 7.56 2.60 4.88
CA TYR A 148 7.32 3.14 6.23
C TYR A 148 5.88 2.84 6.72
N LEU A 149 5.71 2.74 8.03
CA LEU A 149 4.48 2.25 8.67
C LEU A 149 3.19 2.98 8.21
N PRO A 150 3.14 4.33 8.16
CA PRO A 150 1.97 5.04 7.65
C PRO A 150 1.54 4.66 6.22
N ARG A 151 2.44 4.19 5.33
CA ARG A 151 2.04 3.68 4.00
C ARG A 151 1.19 2.42 4.06
N ILE A 152 1.33 1.61 5.11
CA ILE A 152 0.52 0.42 5.32
C ILE A 152 -0.82 0.82 5.90
N LEU A 153 -0.80 1.56 7.02
CA LEU A 153 -2.01 2.00 7.71
C LEU A 153 -2.87 2.93 6.84
N GLY A 154 -2.25 3.75 5.99
CA GLY A 154 -2.92 4.62 5.03
C GLY A 154 -3.61 3.89 3.89
N ARG A 155 -3.42 2.58 3.72
CA ARG A 155 -4.16 1.76 2.75
C ARG A 155 -5.57 1.38 3.22
N TYR A 156 -5.86 1.58 4.49
CA TYR A 156 -7.19 1.37 5.06
C TYR A 156 -8.23 2.26 4.37
N TYR A 157 -9.40 1.70 4.09
CA TYR A 157 -10.56 2.43 3.58
C TYR A 157 -11.59 2.68 4.69
N THR A 158 -12.20 1.60 5.18
CA THR A 158 -13.30 1.64 6.14
C THR A 158 -13.51 0.27 6.78
N ASP A 159 -14.25 0.23 7.88
CA ASP A 159 -14.73 -0.97 8.56
C ASP A 159 -16.15 -0.77 9.10
N GLY A 160 -16.62 -1.78 9.83
CA GLY A 160 -17.72 -1.65 10.79
C GLY A 160 -19.02 -1.10 10.19
N ASP A 161 -19.63 -0.18 10.92
CA ASP A 161 -20.96 0.35 10.58
C ASP A 161 -20.95 1.22 9.33
N ALA A 162 -19.87 1.95 9.07
CA ALA A 162 -19.72 2.73 7.84
C ALA A 162 -19.68 1.81 6.60
N LEU A 163 -18.93 0.69 6.69
CA LEU A 163 -18.90 -0.32 5.63
C LEU A 163 -20.27 -0.98 5.45
N ARG A 164 -20.95 -1.35 6.54
CA ARG A 164 -22.31 -1.93 6.49
C ARG A 164 -23.32 -0.97 5.86
N ALA A 165 -23.29 0.30 6.24
CA ALA A 165 -24.14 1.34 5.66
C ALA A 165 -23.87 1.51 4.16
N TRP A 166 -22.60 1.53 3.75
CA TRP A 166 -22.21 1.62 2.35
C TRP A 166 -22.59 0.39 1.52
N ALA A 167 -22.46 -0.81 2.09
CA ALA A 167 -22.87 -2.08 1.48
C ALA A 167 -24.40 -2.18 1.34
N GLY A 168 -25.13 -1.50 2.23
CA GLY A 168 -26.58 -1.36 2.21
C GLY A 168 -27.32 -2.67 2.56
N SER A 169 -28.64 -2.65 2.41
CA SER A 169 -29.47 -3.86 2.44
C SER A 169 -29.48 -4.53 1.07
N GLY A 170 -29.60 -5.85 1.03
CA GLY A 170 -29.73 -6.58 -0.24
C GLY A 170 -29.56 -8.08 -0.08
N PRO A 171 -29.47 -8.82 -1.19
CA PRO A 171 -29.24 -10.25 -1.15
C PRO A 171 -27.86 -10.57 -0.55
N ILE A 172 -27.74 -11.80 -0.09
CA ILE A 172 -26.51 -12.47 0.35
C ILE A 172 -26.14 -13.51 -0.71
N HIS A 173 -24.87 -13.60 -1.06
CA HIS A 173 -24.37 -14.57 -2.05
C HIS A 173 -24.28 -15.95 -1.39
N ARG A 174 -24.91 -16.95 -2.02
CA ARG A 174 -25.08 -18.31 -1.46
C ARG A 174 -24.76 -19.35 -2.51
N ASP A 175 -24.42 -20.56 -2.07
CA ASP A 175 -24.19 -21.68 -2.99
C ASP A 175 -25.42 -21.99 -3.86
N GLU A 176 -26.62 -21.99 -3.25
CA GLU A 176 -27.88 -22.28 -3.97
C GLU A 176 -28.30 -21.13 -4.91
N HIS A 177 -27.72 -19.95 -4.73
CA HIS A 177 -28.05 -18.73 -5.49
C HIS A 177 -26.75 -17.98 -5.84
N PRO A 178 -25.89 -18.55 -6.72
CA PRO A 178 -24.55 -18.04 -6.97
C PRO A 178 -24.59 -16.79 -7.87
N THR A 179 -25.10 -15.69 -7.32
CA THR A 179 -25.37 -14.43 -8.03
C THR A 179 -24.13 -13.93 -8.79
N LEU A 180 -22.97 -13.92 -8.13
CA LEU A 180 -21.70 -13.48 -8.73
C LEU A 180 -21.30 -14.27 -9.99
N GLU A 181 -21.68 -15.54 -10.10
CA GLU A 181 -21.36 -16.36 -11.28
C GLU A 181 -22.02 -15.82 -12.55
N PHE A 182 -23.17 -15.15 -12.41
CA PHE A 182 -23.94 -14.62 -13.53
C PHE A 182 -23.82 -13.11 -13.70
N THR A 183 -23.53 -12.35 -12.63
CA THR A 183 -23.41 -10.90 -12.70
C THR A 183 -22.00 -10.45 -13.07
N THR A 184 -20.96 -11.08 -12.53
CA THR A 184 -19.57 -10.66 -12.77
C THR A 184 -19.12 -10.81 -14.22
N PRO A 185 -19.51 -11.84 -15.01
CA PRO A 185 -19.17 -11.89 -16.44
C PRO A 185 -19.77 -10.72 -17.24
N ARG A 186 -20.91 -10.16 -16.78
CA ARG A 186 -21.53 -8.99 -17.42
C ARG A 186 -20.79 -7.69 -17.11
N ALA A 187 -20.03 -7.66 -16.02
CA ALA A 187 -19.27 -6.51 -15.57
C ALA A 187 -17.81 -6.50 -16.08
N LEU A 188 -17.36 -7.56 -16.76
CA LEU A 188 -15.96 -7.75 -17.17
C LEU A 188 -15.35 -6.54 -17.93
N TYR A 189 -16.14 -5.88 -18.76
CA TYR A 189 -15.71 -4.73 -19.57
C TYR A 189 -16.13 -3.38 -18.99
N ILE A 190 -16.70 -3.37 -17.78
CA ILE A 190 -17.08 -2.14 -17.10
C ILE A 190 -15.95 -1.77 -16.15
N ASN A 191 -15.23 -0.70 -16.46
CA ASN A 191 -14.26 -0.14 -15.52
C ASN A 191 -14.97 0.86 -14.59
N ARG A 192 -15.19 0.46 -13.34
CA ARG A 192 -15.73 1.31 -12.26
C ARG A 192 -14.81 1.33 -11.05
N ALA A 193 -13.55 0.94 -11.22
CA ALA A 193 -12.63 0.75 -10.11
C ALA A 193 -12.33 2.08 -9.39
N VAL A 194 -12.21 3.16 -10.17
CA VAL A 194 -12.11 4.52 -9.62
C VAL A 194 -13.37 4.89 -8.84
N GLU A 195 -14.58 4.70 -9.39
CA GLU A 195 -15.85 4.97 -8.68
C GLU A 195 -15.95 4.19 -7.36
N LEU A 196 -15.64 2.90 -7.38
CA LEU A 196 -15.64 2.03 -6.21
C LEU A 196 -14.68 2.55 -5.13
N SER A 197 -13.42 2.77 -5.50
CA SER A 197 -12.38 3.28 -4.61
C SER A 197 -12.75 4.66 -4.02
N SER A 198 -13.40 5.50 -4.83
CA SER A 198 -13.94 6.80 -4.40
C SER A 198 -15.00 6.65 -3.31
N ALA A 199 -15.95 5.74 -3.55
CA ALA A 199 -17.07 5.51 -2.65
C ALA A 199 -16.60 4.90 -1.32
N LEU A 200 -15.60 4.01 -1.36
CA LEU A 200 -14.97 3.46 -0.18
C LEU A 200 -14.17 4.52 0.61
N LEU A 201 -13.40 5.39 -0.05
CA LEU A 201 -12.70 6.48 0.63
C LEU A 201 -13.69 7.45 1.30
N ALA A 202 -14.82 7.73 0.65
CA ALA A 202 -15.86 8.61 1.16
C ALA A 202 -16.55 8.08 2.43
N CYS A 203 -16.39 6.80 2.77
CA CYS A 203 -16.85 6.25 4.05
C CYS A 203 -16.10 6.84 5.25
N GLY A 204 -14.91 7.42 5.03
CA GLY A 204 -14.21 8.23 6.03
C GLY A 204 -13.72 7.46 7.27
N GLY A 205 -13.57 6.13 7.19
CA GLY A 205 -13.11 5.32 8.33
C GLY A 205 -11.68 5.67 8.75
N SER A 206 -11.15 5.11 9.83
CA SER A 206 -9.75 5.29 10.23
C SER A 206 -9.21 3.97 10.77
N PRO A 207 -7.94 3.59 10.49
CA PRO A 207 -7.38 2.40 11.11
C PRO A 207 -7.19 2.56 12.63
N PHE A 208 -7.29 3.79 13.15
CA PHE A 208 -7.17 4.06 14.58
C PHE A 208 -8.53 4.02 15.28
N GLY A 209 -8.62 3.30 16.39
CA GLY A 209 -9.85 3.11 17.16
C GLY A 209 -10.06 1.63 17.48
N GLU A 210 -10.93 0.98 16.72
CA GLU A 210 -11.25 -0.45 16.91
C GLU A 210 -10.11 -1.37 16.46
N LEU A 211 -9.41 -1.01 15.38
CA LEU A 211 -8.31 -1.80 14.85
C LEU A 211 -6.97 -1.51 15.52
N ILE A 212 -6.51 -0.25 15.52
CA ILE A 212 -5.26 0.19 16.14
C ILE A 212 -5.55 1.13 17.31
N ALA A 213 -5.12 0.74 18.51
CA ALA A 213 -5.17 1.61 19.68
C ALA A 213 -3.97 2.56 19.66
N ALA A 214 -4.23 3.84 19.37
CA ALA A 214 -3.22 4.90 19.38
C ALA A 214 -3.75 6.13 20.16
N PRO A 215 -2.93 6.82 20.95
CA PRO A 215 -3.34 8.06 21.61
C PRO A 215 -3.64 9.16 20.56
N PRO A 216 -4.44 10.20 20.89
CA PRO A 216 -4.85 11.23 19.93
C PRO A 216 -3.69 12.03 19.32
N ASP A 217 -2.57 12.14 20.05
CA ASP A 217 -1.35 12.85 19.68
C ASP A 217 -0.29 11.96 19.02
N ALA A 218 -0.60 10.68 18.76
CA ALA A 218 0.31 9.78 18.06
C ALA A 218 0.70 10.36 16.68
N PRO A 219 2.01 10.54 16.39
CA PRO A 219 2.45 11.14 15.13
C PRO A 219 2.01 10.34 13.90
N GLU A 220 1.80 9.02 14.06
CA GLU A 220 1.30 8.15 12.99
C GLU A 220 -0.09 8.58 12.49
N ARG A 221 -0.93 9.22 13.31
CA ARG A 221 -2.26 9.70 12.88
C ARG A 221 -2.14 10.71 11.75
N VAL A 222 -1.32 11.75 11.96
CA VAL A 222 -1.08 12.80 10.97
C VAL A 222 -0.41 12.23 9.72
N ALA A 223 0.56 11.32 9.88
CA ALA A 223 1.25 10.72 8.75
C ALA A 223 0.33 9.80 7.92
N VAL A 224 -0.55 9.03 8.57
CA VAL A 224 -1.55 8.19 7.89
C VAL A 224 -2.56 9.05 7.13
N ASP A 225 -3.01 10.16 7.72
CA ASP A 225 -3.94 11.07 7.04
C ASP A 225 -3.31 11.68 5.77
N ARG A 226 -2.02 12.01 5.80
CA ARG A 226 -1.28 12.47 4.59
C ARG A 226 -1.24 11.40 3.50
N VAL A 227 -0.93 10.14 3.85
CA VAL A 227 -0.94 9.02 2.88
C VAL A 227 -2.34 8.84 2.28
N ARG A 228 -3.38 8.96 3.10
CA ARG A 228 -4.77 8.85 2.64
C ARG A 228 -5.17 10.01 1.72
N GLU A 229 -4.73 11.23 2.03
CA GLU A 229 -4.92 12.38 1.16
C GLU A 229 -4.20 12.19 -0.18
N ALA A 230 -2.96 11.68 -0.18
CA ALA A 230 -2.23 11.31 -1.40
C ALA A 230 -3.02 10.30 -2.26
N ARG A 231 -3.61 9.27 -1.64
CA ARG A 231 -4.48 8.30 -2.32
C ARG A 231 -5.76 8.95 -2.88
N ALA A 232 -6.37 9.88 -2.15
CA ALA A 232 -7.53 10.63 -2.64
C ALA A 232 -7.17 11.50 -3.86
N LYS A 233 -5.98 12.12 -3.86
CA LYS A 233 -5.44 12.88 -4.99
C LYS A 233 -5.16 11.99 -6.20
N ARG A 234 -4.60 10.78 -5.99
CA ARG A 234 -4.43 9.77 -7.06
C ARG A 234 -5.76 9.46 -7.74
N GLN A 235 -6.77 9.12 -6.96
CA GLN A 235 -8.11 8.80 -7.49
C GLN A 235 -8.74 9.99 -8.23
N GLU A 236 -8.59 11.21 -7.72
CA GLU A 236 -9.11 12.40 -8.41
C GLU A 236 -8.40 12.66 -9.74
N ALA A 237 -7.08 12.50 -9.79
CA ALA A 237 -6.31 12.59 -11.03
C ALA A 237 -6.74 11.51 -12.04
N GLU A 238 -6.96 10.27 -11.60
CA GLU A 238 -7.49 9.18 -12.43
C GLU A 238 -8.90 9.50 -12.96
N ARG A 239 -9.83 10.00 -12.12
CA ARG A 239 -11.17 10.44 -12.57
C ARG A 239 -11.09 11.50 -13.65
N LEU A 240 -10.19 12.48 -13.49
CA LEU A 240 -9.99 13.54 -14.48
C LEU A 240 -9.48 12.95 -15.79
N ARG A 241 -8.57 11.97 -15.75
CA ARG A 241 -8.08 11.25 -16.95
C ARG A 241 -9.19 10.44 -17.63
N GLU A 242 -10.01 9.71 -16.87
CA GLU A 242 -11.15 8.96 -17.42
C GLU A 242 -12.15 9.88 -18.15
N ARG A 243 -12.30 11.12 -17.68
CA ARG A 243 -13.10 12.17 -18.32
C ARG A 243 -12.37 12.91 -19.44
N GLN A 244 -11.19 12.45 -19.85
CA GLN A 244 -10.35 13.05 -20.89
C GLN A 244 -10.01 14.53 -20.60
N ALA A 245 -9.87 14.90 -19.33
CA ALA A 245 -9.40 16.23 -18.97
C ALA A 245 -7.94 16.42 -19.45
N PRO A 246 -7.54 17.64 -19.85
CA PRO A 246 -6.17 17.89 -20.29
C PRO A 246 -5.19 17.69 -19.12
N TRP A 247 -3.93 17.36 -19.43
CA TRP A 247 -2.86 17.21 -18.43
C TRP A 247 -2.72 18.38 -17.46
N THR A 248 -3.00 19.61 -17.90
CA THR A 248 -2.99 20.80 -17.05
C THR A 248 -4.01 20.78 -15.92
N ARG A 249 -5.00 19.87 -15.94
CA ARG A 249 -5.95 19.67 -14.84
C ARG A 249 -5.61 18.50 -13.93
N TRP A 250 -5.21 17.36 -14.49
CA TRP A 250 -5.02 16.16 -13.68
C TRP A 250 -3.58 16.00 -13.17
N LEU A 251 -2.58 16.46 -13.92
CA LEU A 251 -1.18 16.30 -13.55
C LEU A 251 -0.81 17.12 -12.29
N PRO A 252 -1.30 18.36 -12.08
CA PRO A 252 -1.10 19.07 -10.83
C PRO A 252 -1.69 18.33 -9.63
N VAL A 253 -2.87 17.73 -9.77
CA VAL A 253 -3.52 16.96 -8.69
C VAL A 253 -2.66 15.74 -8.33
N ALA A 254 -2.15 15.02 -9.32
CA ALA A 254 -1.25 13.89 -9.10
C ALA A 254 0.07 14.33 -8.43
N LEU A 255 0.66 15.44 -8.88
CA LEU A 255 1.87 15.99 -8.29
C LEU A 255 1.66 16.43 -6.83
N ASP A 256 0.53 17.07 -6.51
CA ASP A 256 0.18 17.43 -5.14
C ASP A 256 0.00 16.17 -4.25
N GLY A 257 -0.57 15.10 -4.82
CA GLY A 257 -0.60 13.79 -4.15
C GLY A 257 0.79 13.22 -3.92
N TYR A 258 1.70 13.36 -4.88
CA TYR A 258 3.08 12.87 -4.76
C TYR A 258 3.91 13.66 -3.75
N ASP A 259 3.66 14.96 -3.60
CA ASP A 259 4.30 15.77 -2.56
C ASP A 259 3.86 15.35 -1.14
N LEU A 260 2.64 14.80 -1.00
CA LEU A 260 2.12 14.27 0.26
C LEU A 260 2.70 12.88 0.61
N ASP A 261 2.99 12.06 -0.40
CA ASP A 261 3.63 10.73 -0.24
C ASP A 261 4.78 10.50 -1.25
N PRO A 262 5.95 11.15 -1.06
CA PRO A 262 7.06 11.08 -2.01
C PRO A 262 7.64 9.67 -2.15
N GLY A 263 7.79 9.20 -3.38
CA GLY A 263 8.24 7.82 -3.67
C GLY A 263 7.08 6.81 -3.75
N ASN A 264 5.83 7.26 -3.72
CA ASN A 264 4.67 6.42 -4.02
C ASN A 264 4.71 5.95 -5.47
N MET A 265 4.81 4.64 -5.69
CA MET A 265 4.96 4.07 -7.04
C MET A 265 3.76 4.40 -7.94
N ASP A 266 2.54 4.25 -7.44
CA ASP A 266 1.33 4.37 -8.25
C ASP A 266 1.14 5.81 -8.75
N LEU A 267 1.34 6.79 -7.87
CA LEU A 267 1.34 8.20 -8.24
C LEU A 267 2.48 8.54 -9.21
N PHE A 268 3.68 7.98 -8.99
CA PHE A 268 4.82 8.21 -9.89
C PHE A 268 4.54 7.68 -11.30
N LEU A 269 4.00 6.45 -11.42
CA LEU A 269 3.63 5.86 -12.71
C LEU A 269 2.56 6.70 -13.41
N LEU A 270 1.53 7.14 -12.66
CA LEU A 270 0.48 8.04 -13.15
C LEU A 270 1.06 9.35 -13.71
N ILE A 271 1.96 10.00 -12.98
CA ILE A 271 2.64 11.23 -13.39
C ILE A 271 3.50 10.98 -14.64
N ARG A 272 4.31 9.91 -14.61
CA ARG A 272 5.21 9.53 -15.70
C ARG A 272 4.46 9.33 -17.01
N ASP A 273 3.30 8.69 -16.97
CA ASP A 273 2.46 8.44 -18.14
C ASP A 273 1.89 9.73 -18.76
N GLY A 274 1.87 10.84 -18.00
CA GLY A 274 1.51 12.18 -18.48
C GLY A 274 2.63 12.99 -19.12
N ILE A 275 3.89 12.58 -18.92
CA ILE A 275 5.06 13.32 -19.43
C ILE A 275 5.03 13.49 -20.95
N PRO A 276 4.71 12.46 -21.76
CA PRO A 276 4.65 12.63 -23.22
C PRO A 276 3.62 13.68 -23.66
N GLU A 277 2.46 13.73 -23.01
CA GLU A 277 1.40 14.73 -23.30
C GLU A 277 1.90 16.14 -22.97
N ALA A 278 2.46 16.33 -21.77
CA ALA A 278 2.96 17.62 -21.30
C ALA A 278 4.14 18.14 -22.14
N THR A 279 4.99 17.24 -22.65
CA THR A 279 6.19 17.59 -23.44
C THR A 279 5.88 17.76 -24.93
N ALA A 280 4.89 17.06 -25.49
CA ALA A 280 4.47 17.23 -26.88
C ALA A 280 3.86 18.61 -27.14
N ASP A 281 3.15 19.16 -26.16
CA ASP A 281 2.59 20.52 -26.18
C ASP A 281 3.66 21.61 -26.06
N ALA A 282 4.87 21.27 -25.61
CA ALA A 282 5.99 22.22 -25.44
C ALA A 282 6.65 22.68 -26.76
N LYS A 283 6.09 22.29 -27.93
CA LYS A 283 6.46 22.89 -29.23
C LYS A 283 6.06 24.37 -29.35
N ARG A 284 5.20 24.86 -28.45
CA ARG A 284 4.95 26.28 -28.20
C ARG A 284 5.55 26.71 -26.87
N THR A 285 5.75 28.01 -26.69
CA THR A 285 6.14 28.56 -25.39
C THR A 285 5.08 28.18 -24.34
N PRO A 286 5.47 27.51 -23.23
CA PRO A 286 4.53 27.17 -22.17
C PRO A 286 4.05 28.43 -21.44
N THR A 287 2.81 28.40 -20.98
CA THR A 287 2.29 29.42 -20.04
C THR A 287 3.06 29.34 -18.71
N PRO A 288 3.03 30.39 -17.87
CA PRO A 288 3.69 30.35 -16.55
C PRO A 288 3.25 29.16 -15.69
N PHE A 289 1.97 28.78 -15.77
CA PHE A 289 1.44 27.62 -15.05
C PHE A 289 1.98 26.29 -15.59
N GLU A 290 2.00 26.12 -16.92
CA GLU A 290 2.57 24.93 -17.56
C GLU A 290 4.07 24.79 -17.26
N ALA A 291 4.81 25.90 -17.27
CA ALA A 291 6.22 25.92 -16.94
C ALA A 291 6.50 25.48 -15.49
N GLN A 292 5.65 25.85 -14.53
CA GLN A 292 5.75 25.39 -13.14
C GLN A 292 5.56 23.87 -13.02
N ILE A 293 4.60 23.31 -13.76
CA ILE A 293 4.36 21.86 -13.77
C ILE A 293 5.56 21.13 -14.36
N ILE A 294 6.08 21.60 -15.50
CA ILE A 294 7.26 21.01 -16.16
C ILE A 294 8.47 21.03 -15.21
N GLN A 295 8.70 22.14 -14.51
CA GLN A 295 9.78 22.25 -13.53
C GLN A 295 9.62 21.26 -12.36
N ARG A 296 8.38 21.00 -11.90
CA ARG A 296 8.11 19.96 -10.89
C ARG A 296 8.43 18.56 -11.43
N LEU A 297 8.07 18.26 -12.69
CA LEU A 297 8.38 16.97 -13.34
C LEU A 297 9.90 16.73 -13.45
N GLU A 298 10.68 17.76 -13.81
CA GLU A 298 12.14 17.65 -13.94
C GLU A 298 12.85 17.33 -12.63
N ARG A 299 12.22 17.71 -11.51
CA ARG A 299 12.71 17.53 -10.14
C ARG A 299 12.03 16.36 -9.43
N LEU A 300 11.22 15.56 -10.13
CA LEU A 300 10.48 14.48 -9.51
C LEU A 300 11.44 13.43 -8.97
N ARG A 301 11.32 13.14 -7.66
CA ARG A 301 12.01 12.02 -7.02
C ARG A 301 11.54 10.72 -7.65
N GLN A 302 12.46 9.81 -8.01
CA GLN A 302 12.09 8.48 -8.45
C GLN A 302 11.82 7.58 -7.23
N PRO A 303 10.78 6.73 -7.26
CA PRO A 303 10.55 5.73 -6.24
C PRO A 303 11.74 4.79 -6.09
N SER A 304 12.00 4.42 -4.85
CA SER A 304 13.05 3.49 -4.51
C SER A 304 12.50 2.08 -4.51
N LEU A 305 13.07 1.21 -5.35
CA LEU A 305 12.71 -0.21 -5.38
C LEU A 305 13.94 -1.05 -5.10
N LEU A 306 13.78 -2.06 -4.26
CA LEU A 306 14.74 -3.15 -4.17
C LEU A 306 14.65 -4.00 -5.46
N PRO A 307 15.79 -4.47 -6.00
CA PRO A 307 15.77 -5.54 -7.01
C PRO A 307 15.12 -6.83 -6.44
N PRO A 308 14.86 -7.86 -7.28
CA PRO A 308 14.32 -9.15 -6.85
C PRO A 308 15.05 -9.76 -5.63
N THR A 309 14.39 -10.67 -4.92
CA THR A 309 14.69 -11.02 -3.52
C THR A 309 16.16 -11.35 -3.20
N GLY A 310 16.59 -11.00 -1.98
CA GLY A 310 17.91 -11.36 -1.42
C GLY A 310 18.83 -10.18 -1.12
N ALA A 311 18.53 -8.98 -1.62
CA ALA A 311 19.27 -7.77 -1.26
C ALA A 311 18.92 -7.31 0.17
N PRO A 312 19.93 -7.06 1.05
CA PRO A 312 19.70 -6.50 2.39
C PRO A 312 19.36 -5.01 2.32
N LEU A 313 18.79 -4.46 3.39
CA LEU A 313 18.48 -3.02 3.49
C LEU A 313 19.70 -2.11 3.23
N SER A 314 20.91 -2.56 3.58
CA SER A 314 22.15 -1.80 3.34
C SER A 314 22.50 -1.65 1.85
N ALA A 315 22.16 -2.63 1.00
CA ALA A 315 22.38 -2.52 -0.44
C ALA A 315 21.50 -1.43 -1.06
N LEU A 316 20.29 -1.28 -0.52
CA LEU A 316 19.37 -0.24 -0.89
C LEU A 316 19.79 1.13 -0.35
N ALA A 317 20.24 1.23 0.90
CA ALA A 317 20.82 2.47 1.44
C ALA A 317 21.96 2.97 0.54
N ALA A 318 22.84 2.07 0.09
CA ALA A 318 23.89 2.39 -0.88
C ALA A 318 23.32 2.88 -2.23
N HIS A 319 22.27 2.25 -2.75
CA HIS A 319 21.61 2.70 -3.99
C HIS A 319 20.97 4.09 -3.84
N LEU A 320 20.31 4.36 -2.72
CA LEU A 320 19.72 5.67 -2.41
C LEU A 320 20.79 6.76 -2.34
N ARG A 321 21.96 6.45 -1.77
CA ARG A 321 23.11 7.37 -1.76
C ARG A 321 23.56 7.74 -3.17
N VAL A 322 23.61 6.78 -4.10
CA VAL A 322 23.92 7.06 -5.51
C VAL A 322 22.87 7.96 -6.17
N LEU A 323 21.58 7.72 -5.91
CA LEU A 323 20.49 8.59 -6.40
C LEU A 323 20.58 10.00 -5.79
N ALA A 324 20.97 10.11 -4.52
CA ALA A 324 21.22 11.38 -3.87
C ALA A 324 22.38 12.14 -4.53
N GLU A 325 23.52 11.49 -4.76
CA GLU A 325 24.68 12.09 -5.44
C GLU A 325 24.29 12.64 -6.83
N GLN A 326 23.46 11.91 -7.58
CA GLN A 326 22.93 12.37 -8.86
C GLN A 326 22.05 13.62 -8.70
N ALA A 327 21.17 13.65 -7.70
CA ALA A 327 20.33 14.82 -7.40
C ALA A 327 21.18 16.03 -6.96
N LEU A 328 22.19 15.81 -6.12
CA LEU A 328 23.14 16.83 -5.68
C LEU A 328 23.90 17.45 -6.86
N SER A 329 24.37 16.63 -7.81
CA SER A 329 25.08 17.11 -9.01
C SER A 329 24.24 18.05 -9.89
N ARG A 330 22.90 18.00 -9.74
CA ARG A 330 21.93 18.86 -10.45
C ARG A 330 21.43 20.03 -9.58
N GLY A 331 21.92 20.17 -8.35
CA GLY A 331 21.46 21.18 -7.38
C GLY A 331 20.06 20.92 -6.85
N PHE A 332 19.57 19.67 -6.89
CA PHE A 332 18.23 19.30 -6.41
C PHE A 332 18.28 18.86 -4.95
N TRP A 333 18.65 19.79 -4.06
CA TRP A 333 18.89 19.52 -2.64
C TRP A 333 17.72 18.85 -1.91
N PRO A 334 16.46 19.28 -2.07
CA PRO A 334 15.34 18.61 -1.39
C PRO A 334 15.16 17.14 -1.79
N VAL A 335 15.44 16.81 -3.06
CA VAL A 335 15.37 15.44 -3.58
C VAL A 335 16.53 14.61 -3.02
N ALA A 336 17.74 15.18 -2.99
CA ALA A 336 18.90 14.51 -2.40
C ALA A 336 18.71 14.24 -0.90
N ILE A 337 18.25 15.23 -0.14
CA ILE A 337 17.90 15.10 1.28
C ILE A 337 16.88 13.97 1.47
N SER A 338 15.84 13.92 0.63
CA SER A 338 14.84 12.85 0.71
C SER A 338 15.43 11.46 0.51
N TYR A 339 16.35 11.27 -0.45
CA TYR A 339 17.05 9.99 -0.60
C TYR A 339 17.99 9.68 0.56
N LEU A 340 18.76 10.66 1.05
CA LEU A 340 19.71 10.47 2.14
C LEU A 340 19.01 10.21 3.48
N ALA A 341 17.86 10.84 3.72
CA ALA A 341 17.06 10.59 4.92
C ALA A 341 16.51 9.16 4.92
N GLU A 342 16.01 8.67 3.79
CA GLU A 342 15.57 7.28 3.66
C GLU A 342 16.76 6.31 3.78
N ALA A 343 17.92 6.64 3.19
CA ALA A 343 19.13 5.84 3.32
C ALA A 343 19.61 5.76 4.78
N HIS A 344 19.54 6.86 5.51
CA HIS A 344 19.93 6.95 6.92
C HIS A 344 18.98 6.15 7.82
N GLU A 345 17.68 6.12 7.53
CA GLU A 345 16.74 5.25 8.27
C GLU A 345 17.08 3.76 8.07
N LEU A 346 17.52 3.39 6.85
CA LEU A 346 17.80 2.01 6.48
C LEU A 346 19.18 1.52 6.94
N SER A 347 20.12 2.42 7.17
CA SER A 347 21.49 2.13 7.62
C SER A 347 22.01 3.26 8.51
N PRO A 348 21.41 3.43 9.71
CA PRO A 348 21.75 4.54 10.62
C PRO A 348 23.22 4.50 11.08
N GLU A 349 23.83 3.31 11.07
CA GLU A 349 25.25 3.09 11.40
C GLU A 349 26.23 3.55 10.30
N ASP A 350 25.75 3.86 9.10
CA ASP A 350 26.61 4.30 7.99
C ASP A 350 26.99 5.78 8.16
N ARG A 351 28.22 5.98 8.67
CA ARG A 351 28.85 7.29 8.87
C ARG A 351 28.79 8.18 7.63
N ARG A 352 28.99 7.60 6.44
CA ARG A 352 29.05 8.38 5.21
C ARG A 352 27.68 8.95 4.87
N ILE A 353 26.63 8.12 4.98
CA ILE A 353 25.24 8.55 4.76
C ILE A 353 24.88 9.67 5.73
N THR A 354 25.23 9.52 7.02
CA THR A 354 24.97 10.52 8.06
C THR A 354 25.64 11.86 7.76
N ILE A 355 26.91 11.85 7.35
CA ILE A 355 27.66 13.06 6.96
C ILE A 355 27.05 13.69 5.70
N ASP A 356 26.79 12.89 4.66
CA ASP A 356 26.20 13.36 3.40
C ASP A 356 24.82 14.00 3.66
N LEU A 357 24.00 13.43 4.55
CA LEU A 357 22.69 13.97 4.95
C LEU A 357 22.83 15.32 5.68
N ALA A 358 23.73 15.41 6.66
CA ALA A 358 23.97 16.65 7.39
C ALA A 358 24.48 17.77 6.47
N PHE A 359 25.40 17.43 5.56
CA PHE A 359 25.90 18.37 4.55
C PHE A 359 24.77 18.85 3.62
N ALA A 360 23.93 17.93 3.13
CA ALA A 360 22.81 18.29 2.27
C ALA A 360 21.82 19.24 2.97
N PHE A 361 21.51 19.01 4.25
CA PHE A 361 20.68 19.94 5.04
C PHE A 361 21.33 21.32 5.19
N PHE A 362 22.64 21.38 5.41
CA PHE A 362 23.36 22.64 5.55
C PHE A 362 23.30 23.47 4.25
N GLU A 363 23.58 22.84 3.11
CA GLU A 363 23.52 23.49 1.79
C GLU A 363 22.09 23.92 1.40
N ASP A 364 21.07 23.16 1.82
CA ASP A 364 19.65 23.53 1.66
C ASP A 364 19.18 24.59 2.68
N SER A 365 20.10 25.34 3.29
CA SER A 365 19.81 26.41 4.26
C SER A 365 19.03 25.94 5.49
N ASN A 366 19.23 24.68 5.91
CA ASN A 366 18.64 24.10 7.11
C ASN A 366 19.72 23.64 8.12
N PRO A 367 20.53 24.57 8.67
CA PRO A 367 21.62 24.23 9.58
C PRO A 367 21.13 23.59 10.89
N GLU A 368 19.89 23.86 11.33
CA GLU A 368 19.33 23.23 12.51
C GLU A 368 19.10 21.73 12.31
N ALA A 369 18.60 21.31 11.14
CA ALA A 369 18.47 19.90 10.80
C ALA A 369 19.85 19.22 10.69
N ALA A 370 20.81 19.86 10.05
CA ALA A 370 22.18 19.37 9.96
C ALA A 370 22.78 19.13 11.36
N LEU A 371 22.64 20.11 12.27
CA LEU A 371 23.14 20.00 13.64
C LEU A 371 22.43 18.91 14.45
N ARG A 372 21.13 18.69 14.23
CA ARG A 372 20.41 17.58 14.89
C ARG A 372 20.98 16.23 14.48
N VAL A 373 21.09 15.98 13.16
CA VAL A 373 21.66 14.73 12.62
C VAL A 373 23.05 14.46 13.19
N LEU A 374 23.94 15.48 13.21
CA LEU A 374 25.29 15.32 13.75
C LEU A 374 25.30 15.08 15.27
N ARG A 375 24.45 15.76 16.04
CA ARG A 375 24.38 15.54 17.50
C ARG A 375 23.88 14.15 17.85
N ASP A 376 22.84 13.68 17.15
CA ASP A 376 22.28 12.35 17.39
C ASP A 376 23.33 11.28 17.09
N ALA A 377 24.04 11.42 15.97
CA ALA A 377 25.12 10.52 15.56
C ALA A 377 26.36 10.55 16.47
N LEU A 378 26.64 11.67 17.14
CA LEU A 378 27.68 11.72 18.19
C LEU A 378 27.20 11.07 19.49
N SER A 379 25.92 11.24 19.83
CA SER A 379 25.33 10.72 21.05
C SER A 379 25.19 9.20 21.02
N ASP A 380 24.93 8.61 19.86
CA ASP A 380 24.83 7.16 19.67
C ASP A 380 26.17 6.49 19.32
N GLY A 381 27.21 7.28 19.08
CA GLY A 381 28.57 6.82 18.79
C GLY A 381 28.82 6.44 17.33
N THR A 382 27.88 6.75 16.42
CA THR A 382 28.06 6.58 14.97
C THR A 382 29.22 7.45 14.47
N LEU A 383 29.28 8.71 14.89
CA LEU A 383 30.37 9.65 14.59
C LEU A 383 31.25 9.92 15.82
N SER A 384 32.52 10.23 15.58
CA SER A 384 33.46 10.76 16.57
C SER A 384 33.66 12.26 16.36
N ALA A 385 34.26 12.92 17.36
CA ALA A 385 34.63 14.33 17.23
C ALA A 385 35.62 14.62 16.09
N ASP A 386 36.36 13.60 15.63
CA ASP A 386 37.30 13.72 14.50
C ASP A 386 36.59 13.68 13.13
N ASP A 387 35.33 13.23 13.08
CA ASP A 387 34.53 13.21 11.84
C ASP A 387 33.88 14.56 11.52
N LEU A 388 33.77 15.46 12.51
CA LEU A 388 33.21 16.81 12.38
C LEU A 388 34.27 17.79 11.90
#